data_AF-A0A9N8F4U5-F1
#
_entry.id   AF-A0A9N8F4U5-F1
#
_cell.length_a   1.000
_cell.length_b   1.000
_cell.length_c   1.000
_cell.angle_alpha   90.00
_cell.angle_beta   90.00
_cell.angle_gamma   90.00
#
_symmetry.space_group_name_H-M   'P 1'
#
loop_
_entity.id
_entity.type
_entity.pdbx_description
1 polymer ?
#
loop_
_entity_poly.entity_id
_entity_poly.type
_entity_poly.pdbx_seq_one_letter_code
_entity_poly.pdbx_strand_id
1 'polypeptide(L)'
;MGSSRSQKVVIFLLAVNLLAVVYAIVVYNKTLESGMSRAASTAEKREEANVPVHNVSIGWTRPNTIYGLIHVAKTAGTEINKMLSNKYERVCGNKGYSYDAVRREKNRYAHAADWVDIMFRHPKAQALWGGGVWNRARVPIEIMEERGFEDCDYIAHEESADKWEQIYKQWPIELHVPCREPISHLMSMCNFQKNWVKIIKDDFNCNAPDLIREIQKCDVGLWRMHKQLLNQQNVTLKCFDPMPPQRYLDYMDKFLQPKRVQLKVKDRVINSVAHNKSEECVWHQTEKWRNNLIQIMRENHLFYKFCHDCLGTSDELPLAPVAAVNSNTK
;
A
#
# COMPACT_ATOMS: atom_id res chain seq x y z
N MET A 1 -34.83 23.64 -63.64
CA MET A 1 -34.24 22.28 -63.62
C MET A 1 -32.94 22.32 -62.81
N GLY A 2 -32.97 22.00 -61.50
CA GLY A 2 -31.78 22.12 -60.63
C GLY A 2 -31.77 21.25 -59.37
N SER A 3 -32.71 20.30 -59.24
CA SER A 3 -32.94 19.56 -57.98
C SER A 3 -32.37 18.13 -57.97
N SER A 4 -32.08 17.53 -59.13
CA SER A 4 -31.69 16.11 -59.22
C SER A 4 -30.27 15.79 -58.72
N ARG A 5 -29.34 16.75 -58.79
CA ARG A 5 -27.92 16.49 -58.46
C ARG A 5 -27.66 16.43 -56.95
N SER A 6 -28.40 17.22 -56.17
CA SER A 6 -28.26 17.28 -54.70
C SER A 6 -28.81 16.01 -54.02
N GLN A 7 -29.95 15.48 -54.47
CA GLN A 7 -30.52 14.24 -53.93
C GLN A 7 -29.60 13.02 -54.11
N LYS A 8 -28.92 12.92 -55.25
CA LYS A 8 -27.98 11.80 -55.51
C LYS A 8 -26.77 11.82 -54.57
N VAL A 9 -26.27 13.01 -54.21
CA VAL A 9 -25.13 13.16 -53.28
C VAL A 9 -25.54 12.78 -51.85
N VAL A 10 -26.73 13.19 -51.39
CA VAL A 10 -27.22 12.84 -50.06
C VAL A 10 -27.45 11.33 -49.92
N ILE A 11 -28.04 10.68 -50.92
CA ILE A 11 -28.25 9.23 -50.92
C ILE A 11 -26.90 8.48 -50.90
N PHE A 12 -25.91 8.94 -51.66
CA PHE A 12 -24.58 8.35 -51.67
C PHE A 12 -23.88 8.46 -50.30
N LEU A 13 -23.94 9.62 -49.65
CA LEU A 13 -23.35 9.83 -48.32
C LEU A 13 -24.03 8.99 -47.23
N LEU A 14 -25.35 8.80 -47.31
CA LEU A 14 -26.07 7.91 -46.39
C LEU A 14 -25.68 6.44 -46.59
N ALA A 15 -25.52 5.99 -47.84
CA ALA A 15 -25.09 4.63 -48.14
C ALA A 15 -23.66 4.34 -47.64
N VAL A 16 -22.74 5.31 -47.79
CA VAL A 16 -21.36 5.18 -47.28
C VAL A 16 -21.32 5.10 -45.75
N ASN A 17 -22.10 5.93 -45.05
CA ASN A 17 -22.19 5.88 -43.59
C ASN A 17 -22.79 4.56 -43.10
N LEU A 18 -23.84 4.05 -43.76
CA LEU A 18 -24.46 2.77 -43.41
C LEU A 18 -23.45 1.62 -43.57
N LEU A 19 -22.69 1.59 -44.66
CA LEU A 19 -21.64 0.59 -44.89
C LEU A 19 -20.54 0.66 -43.83
N ALA A 20 -20.13 1.85 -43.40
CA ALA A 20 -19.12 2.01 -42.36
C ALA A 20 -19.60 1.46 -41.00
N VAL A 21 -20.86 1.72 -40.64
CA VAL A 21 -21.48 1.20 -39.40
C VAL A 21 -21.59 -0.33 -39.44
N VAL A 22 -22.06 -0.89 -40.56
CA VAL A 22 -22.16 -2.36 -40.73
C VAL A 22 -20.78 -3.01 -40.63
N TYR A 23 -19.77 -2.42 -41.27
CA TYR A 23 -18.39 -2.91 -41.18
C TYR A 23 -17.86 -2.90 -39.74
N ALA A 24 -18.09 -1.80 -39.00
CA ALA A 24 -17.68 -1.70 -37.60
C ALA A 24 -18.35 -2.76 -36.71
N ILE A 25 -19.64 -3.04 -36.92
CA ILE A 25 -20.38 -4.09 -36.20
C ILE A 25 -19.80 -5.48 -36.50
N VAL A 26 -19.51 -5.78 -37.77
CA VAL A 26 -18.92 -7.07 -38.17
C VAL A 26 -17.53 -7.27 -37.56
N VAL A 27 -16.68 -6.24 -37.57
CA VAL A 27 -15.34 -6.30 -36.96
C VAL A 27 -15.44 -6.49 -35.44
N TYR A 28 -16.36 -5.78 -34.78
CA TYR A 28 -16.58 -5.89 -33.34
C TYR A 28 -17.01 -7.31 -32.93
N ASN A 29 -18.00 -7.88 -33.63
CA ASN A 29 -18.48 -9.24 -33.36
C ASN A 29 -17.42 -10.30 -33.59
N LYS A 30 -16.62 -10.19 -34.67
CA LYS A 30 -15.53 -11.13 -34.94
C LYS A 30 -14.43 -11.09 -33.88
N THR A 31 -14.19 -9.91 -33.30
CA THR A 31 -13.22 -9.73 -32.21
C THR A 31 -13.72 -10.39 -30.92
N LEU A 32 -15.02 -10.26 -30.60
CA LEU A 32 -15.65 -10.90 -29.45
C LEU A 32 -15.57 -12.43 -29.50
N GLU A 33 -15.88 -13.05 -30.65
CA GLU A 33 -15.81 -14.51 -30.82
C GLU A 33 -14.38 -15.04 -30.64
N SER A 34 -13.38 -14.33 -31.17
CA SER A 34 -11.97 -14.71 -31.03
C SER A 34 -11.44 -14.60 -29.60
N GLY A 35 -12.00 -13.67 -28.80
CA GLY A 35 -11.67 -13.52 -27.38
C GLY A 35 -12.26 -14.63 -26.52
N MET A 36 -13.51 -15.03 -26.78
CA MET A 36 -14.20 -16.08 -26.01
C MET A 36 -13.57 -17.47 -26.23
N SER A 37 -13.13 -17.79 -27.45
CA SER A 37 -12.50 -19.08 -27.74
C SER A 37 -11.13 -19.26 -27.06
N ARG A 38 -10.34 -18.19 -26.90
CA ARG A 38 -9.06 -18.24 -26.16
C ARG A 38 -9.26 -18.37 -24.65
N ALA A 39 -10.32 -17.78 -24.08
CA ALA A 39 -10.59 -17.90 -22.65
C ALA A 39 -10.93 -19.34 -22.23
N ALA A 40 -11.59 -20.10 -23.10
CA ALA A 40 -11.98 -21.49 -22.82
C ALA A 40 -10.79 -22.48 -22.82
N SER A 41 -9.72 -22.21 -23.58
CA SER A 41 -8.60 -23.16 -23.75
C SER A 41 -7.54 -23.10 -22.63
N THR A 42 -7.58 -22.09 -21.76
CA THR A 42 -6.60 -21.91 -20.66
C THR A 42 -7.11 -22.35 -19.28
N ALA A 43 -8.31 -22.91 -19.19
CA ALA A 43 -8.90 -23.34 -17.91
C ALA A 43 -8.38 -24.70 -17.40
N GLU A 44 -7.60 -25.44 -18.20
CA GLU A 44 -7.32 -26.86 -17.95
C GLU A 44 -5.82 -27.12 -17.70
N LYS A 45 -5.34 -26.69 -16.53
CA LYS A 45 -4.20 -27.25 -15.75
C LYS A 45 -3.84 -26.27 -14.63
N ARG A 46 -4.65 -26.24 -13.55
CA ARG A 46 -4.20 -25.68 -12.28
C ARG A 46 -3.78 -26.83 -11.37
N GLU A 47 -2.48 -26.96 -11.23
CA GLU A 47 -1.82 -27.77 -10.22
C GLU A 47 -2.27 -27.27 -8.84
N GLU A 48 -3.13 -28.04 -8.17
CA GLU A 48 -3.53 -27.77 -6.79
C GLU A 48 -2.31 -27.98 -5.89
N ALA A 49 -1.62 -26.90 -5.58
CA ALA A 49 -0.58 -26.92 -4.57
C ALA A 49 -1.20 -27.42 -3.25
N ASN A 50 -0.69 -28.54 -2.73
CA ASN A 50 -1.01 -29.07 -1.42
C ASN A 50 -0.78 -27.99 -0.34
N VAL A 51 -1.83 -27.29 0.06
CA VAL A 51 -1.78 -26.32 1.16
C VAL A 51 -2.02 -27.06 2.46
N PRO A 52 -1.09 -27.00 3.44
CA PRO A 52 -1.29 -27.61 4.75
C PRO A 52 -2.56 -27.07 5.40
N VAL A 53 -3.49 -27.96 5.76
CA VAL A 53 -4.69 -27.60 6.51
C VAL A 53 -4.32 -27.59 7.99
N HIS A 54 -4.21 -26.39 8.58
CA HIS A 54 -4.04 -26.26 10.02
C HIS A 54 -5.35 -26.58 10.76
N ASN A 55 -5.28 -27.42 11.80
CA ASN A 55 -6.40 -27.72 12.70
C ASN A 55 -6.88 -26.42 13.37
N VAL A 56 -8.02 -25.90 12.92
CA VAL A 56 -8.61 -24.67 13.46
C VAL A 56 -9.31 -25.03 14.78
N SER A 57 -8.84 -24.44 15.88
CA SER A 57 -9.54 -24.48 17.17
C SER A 57 -10.94 -23.90 17.04
N ILE A 58 -11.92 -24.55 17.66
CA ILE A 58 -13.33 -24.18 17.60
C ILE A 58 -13.54 -22.84 18.34
N GLY A 59 -13.93 -21.81 17.58
CA GLY A 59 -14.33 -20.48 18.08
C GLY A 59 -13.24 -19.41 17.94
N TRP A 60 -13.57 -18.29 17.29
CA TRP A 60 -12.77 -17.07 17.39
C TRP A 60 -13.21 -16.29 18.63
N THR A 61 -12.24 -15.90 19.45
CA THR A 61 -12.43 -14.96 20.54
C THR A 61 -11.70 -13.68 20.18
N ARG A 62 -12.43 -12.56 20.14
CA ARG A 62 -11.85 -11.24 19.86
C ARG A 62 -10.80 -10.91 20.94
N PRO A 63 -9.60 -10.43 20.57
CA PRO A 63 -8.63 -9.98 21.56
C PRO A 63 -9.15 -8.73 22.28
N ASN A 64 -8.78 -8.57 23.56
CA ASN A 64 -9.15 -7.39 24.35
C ASN A 64 -8.50 -6.09 23.83
N THR A 65 -7.41 -6.23 23.06
CA THR A 65 -6.67 -5.13 22.45
C THR A 65 -6.63 -5.35 20.95
N ILE A 66 -6.96 -4.32 20.18
CA ILE A 66 -6.73 -4.28 18.74
C ILE A 66 -5.29 -3.82 18.51
N TYR A 67 -4.59 -4.46 17.59
CA TYR A 67 -3.26 -4.00 17.17
C TYR A 67 -3.40 -3.07 15.96
N GLY A 68 -2.56 -2.05 15.88
CA GLY A 68 -2.57 -1.15 14.75
C GLY A 68 -1.18 -0.76 14.28
N LEU A 69 -1.11 -0.27 13.05
CA LEU A 69 0.11 0.27 12.46
C LEU A 69 -0.14 1.68 11.95
N ILE A 70 0.62 2.62 12.51
CA ILE A 70 0.67 3.99 11.98
C ILE A 70 1.46 3.96 10.67
N HIS A 71 0.74 3.97 9.55
CA HIS A 71 1.36 3.80 8.24
C HIS A 71 1.96 5.12 7.72
N VAL A 72 3.13 5.48 8.24
CA VAL A 72 3.96 6.56 7.67
C VAL A 72 4.51 6.13 6.30
N ALA A 73 4.67 7.06 5.37
CA ALA A 73 5.16 6.69 4.04
C ALA A 73 6.60 6.20 4.11
N LYS A 74 6.96 5.22 3.27
CA LYS A 74 8.33 4.70 3.12
C LYS A 74 8.95 4.08 4.39
N THR A 75 8.11 3.65 5.35
CA THR A 75 8.52 2.90 6.55
C THR A 75 8.15 1.40 6.48
N ALA A 76 8.01 0.86 5.26
CA ALA A 76 7.56 -0.51 4.97
C ALA A 76 6.10 -0.85 5.33
N GLY A 77 5.28 0.11 5.77
CA GLY A 77 3.89 -0.17 6.17
C GLY A 77 3.04 -0.90 5.12
N THR A 78 3.24 -0.61 3.84
CA THR A 78 2.50 -1.27 2.75
C THR A 78 2.88 -2.74 2.64
N GLU A 79 4.18 -3.06 2.79
CA GLU A 79 4.64 -4.43 2.71
C GLU A 79 4.26 -5.21 3.97
N ILE A 80 4.41 -4.61 5.16
CA ILE A 80 3.95 -5.20 6.42
C ILE A 80 2.46 -5.55 6.33
N ASN A 81 1.59 -4.60 5.98
CA ASN A 81 0.16 -4.86 5.85
C ASN A 81 -0.14 -5.95 4.80
N LYS A 82 0.55 -5.92 3.66
CA LYS A 82 0.40 -6.93 2.62
C LYS A 82 0.80 -8.33 3.10
N MET A 83 1.89 -8.47 3.85
CA MET A 83 2.34 -9.75 4.36
C MET A 83 1.42 -10.25 5.48
N LEU A 84 1.05 -9.37 6.42
CA LEU A 84 0.10 -9.68 7.49
C LEU A 84 -1.26 -10.13 6.93
N SER A 85 -1.83 -9.37 6.01
CA SER A 85 -3.12 -9.71 5.39
C SER A 85 -3.07 -11.01 4.59
N ASN A 86 -1.91 -11.47 4.13
CA ASN A 86 -1.78 -12.79 3.50
C ASN A 86 -1.61 -13.92 4.52
N LYS A 87 -1.01 -13.66 5.69
CA LYS A 87 -0.65 -14.66 6.69
C LYS A 87 -1.73 -14.86 7.76
N TYR A 88 -2.46 -13.82 8.14
CA TYR A 88 -3.42 -13.84 9.25
C TYR A 88 -4.86 -13.49 8.84
N GLU A 89 -5.82 -14.01 9.59
CA GLU A 89 -7.22 -13.61 9.52
C GLU A 89 -7.42 -12.21 10.10
N ARG A 90 -8.53 -11.55 9.76
CA ARG A 90 -8.98 -10.29 10.41
C ARG A 90 -7.97 -9.13 10.45
N VAL A 91 -7.07 -9.10 9.46
CA VAL A 91 -6.22 -7.94 9.15
C VAL A 91 -6.98 -6.98 8.23
N CYS A 92 -7.10 -5.73 8.65
CA CYS A 92 -7.82 -4.68 7.96
C CYS A 92 -6.85 -3.55 7.57
N GLY A 93 -6.93 -3.04 6.35
CA GLY A 93 -6.08 -1.90 5.99
C GLY A 93 -6.11 -1.50 4.52
N ASN A 94 -5.67 -0.27 4.25
CA ASN A 94 -5.75 0.33 2.91
C ASN A 94 -4.94 -0.44 1.84
N LYS A 95 -3.97 -1.27 2.22
CA LYS A 95 -3.06 -2.00 1.31
C LYS A 95 -3.12 -3.52 1.48
N GLY A 96 -4.14 -4.01 2.17
CA GLY A 96 -4.32 -5.43 2.43
C GLY A 96 -5.48 -5.66 3.40
N TYR A 97 -6.52 -6.32 2.91
CA TYR A 97 -7.54 -6.94 3.76
C TYR A 97 -7.33 -8.45 3.71
N SER A 98 -7.37 -9.09 4.88
CA SER A 98 -7.26 -10.55 4.99
C SER A 98 -8.32 -11.25 4.15
N TYR A 99 -9.57 -10.81 4.23
CA TYR A 99 -10.69 -11.32 3.42
C TYR A 99 -10.40 -11.32 1.91
N ASP A 100 -9.74 -10.26 1.42
CA ASP A 100 -9.46 -10.09 -0.01
C ASP A 100 -8.14 -10.72 -0.46
N ALA A 101 -7.24 -11.08 0.47
CA ALA A 101 -5.86 -11.43 0.13
C ALA A 101 -5.74 -12.71 -0.73
N VAL A 102 -6.56 -13.73 -0.47
CA VAL A 102 -6.55 -14.99 -1.25
C VAL A 102 -7.00 -14.74 -2.69
N ARG A 103 -8.12 -14.02 -2.86
CA ARG A 103 -8.64 -13.69 -4.19
C ARG A 103 -7.67 -12.76 -4.93
N ARG A 104 -7.07 -11.80 -4.24
CA ARG A 104 -6.04 -10.91 -4.77
C ARG A 104 -4.85 -11.68 -5.34
N GLU A 105 -4.31 -12.64 -4.60
CA GLU A 105 -3.14 -13.40 -5.03
C GLU A 105 -3.52 -14.37 -6.16
N LYS A 106 -4.66 -15.07 -6.09
CA LYS A 106 -5.16 -15.91 -7.19
C LYS A 106 -5.39 -15.12 -8.49
N ASN A 107 -5.95 -13.92 -8.39
CA ASN A 107 -6.26 -13.06 -9.53
C ASN A 107 -5.02 -12.32 -10.05
N ARG A 108 -3.95 -12.15 -9.28
CA ARG A 108 -2.70 -11.59 -9.82
C ARG A 108 -2.14 -12.41 -10.99
N TYR A 109 -2.43 -13.71 -11.00
CA TYR A 109 -1.98 -14.65 -12.02
C TYR A 109 -3.00 -14.92 -13.12
N ALA A 110 -4.28 -14.59 -12.91
CA ALA A 110 -5.29 -14.62 -13.95
C ALA A 110 -5.35 -13.21 -14.56
N HIS A 111 -5.13 -13.10 -15.87
CA HIS A 111 -5.02 -11.86 -16.66
C HIS A 111 -5.63 -10.58 -16.06
N ALA A 112 -4.86 -9.48 -16.10
CA ALA A 112 -5.20 -8.15 -15.55
C ALA A 112 -6.58 -7.58 -15.95
N ALA A 113 -7.25 -8.15 -16.97
CA ALA A 113 -8.60 -7.78 -17.37
C ALA A 113 -9.65 -8.07 -16.27
N ASP A 114 -9.49 -9.13 -15.47
CA ASP A 114 -10.47 -9.50 -14.43
C ASP A 114 -10.28 -8.73 -13.10
N TRP A 115 -9.21 -7.92 -13.00
CA TRP A 115 -9.01 -7.03 -11.84
C TRP A 115 -10.01 -5.89 -11.78
N VAL A 116 -10.65 -5.59 -12.90
CA VAL A 116 -11.58 -4.46 -13.06
C VAL A 116 -12.95 -4.78 -12.47
N ASP A 117 -13.28 -6.03 -12.17
CA ASP A 117 -14.71 -6.39 -12.09
C ASP A 117 -15.35 -6.51 -10.69
N ILE A 118 -14.73 -6.04 -9.58
CA ILE A 118 -15.45 -6.12 -8.28
C ILE A 118 -15.35 -4.89 -7.36
N MET A 119 -14.81 -3.74 -7.79
CA MET A 119 -14.92 -2.49 -6.99
C MET A 119 -15.14 -1.21 -7.81
N PHE A 120 -15.18 -1.28 -9.14
CA PHE A 120 -15.16 -0.10 -10.01
C PHE A 120 -16.50 0.63 -10.21
N ARG A 121 -17.51 0.37 -9.36
CA ARG A 121 -18.77 1.11 -9.38
C ARG A 121 -19.13 1.76 -8.06
N HIS A 122 -18.18 2.00 -7.16
CA HIS A 122 -18.47 2.88 -6.03
C HIS A 122 -18.34 4.34 -6.50
N PRO A 123 -19.45 5.10 -6.65
CA PRO A 123 -19.42 6.43 -7.27
C PRO A 123 -18.47 7.38 -6.54
N LYS A 124 -18.35 7.23 -5.21
CA LYS A 124 -17.45 8.06 -4.38
C LYS A 124 -15.97 7.78 -4.66
N ALA A 125 -15.58 6.52 -4.91
CA ALA A 125 -14.18 6.17 -5.18
C ALA A 125 -13.73 6.62 -6.58
N GLN A 126 -14.65 6.66 -7.53
CA GLN A 126 -14.38 7.11 -8.90
C GLN A 126 -14.26 8.64 -8.99
N ALA A 127 -15.06 9.38 -8.21
CA ALA A 127 -15.06 10.84 -8.18
C ALA A 127 -13.82 11.46 -7.50
N LEU A 128 -13.26 10.82 -6.46
CA LEU A 128 -12.18 11.42 -5.65
C LEU A 128 -10.78 11.32 -6.28
N TRP A 129 -10.51 10.38 -7.18
CA TRP A 129 -9.13 10.09 -7.65
C TRP A 129 -9.00 9.66 -9.13
N GLY A 130 -9.90 10.10 -10.02
CA GLY A 130 -9.68 10.01 -11.47
C GLY A 130 -9.54 8.58 -12.03
N GLY A 131 -10.30 7.63 -11.50
CA GLY A 131 -10.55 6.31 -12.10
C GLY A 131 -9.31 5.45 -12.41
N GLY A 132 -8.85 4.65 -11.43
CA GLY A 132 -7.92 3.55 -11.76
C GLY A 132 -7.15 2.89 -10.62
N VAL A 133 -7.07 3.51 -9.43
CA VAL A 133 -6.07 3.08 -8.41
C VAL A 133 -6.65 2.21 -7.29
N TRP A 134 -7.97 2.18 -7.12
CA TRP A 134 -8.64 1.47 -6.04
C TRP A 134 -9.13 0.10 -6.51
N ASN A 135 -8.83 -0.94 -5.73
CA ASN A 135 -9.23 -2.32 -6.01
C ASN A 135 -9.16 -3.13 -4.70
N ARG A 136 -9.40 -4.45 -4.75
CA ARG A 136 -9.29 -5.32 -3.57
C ARG A 136 -7.90 -5.34 -2.90
N ALA A 137 -6.85 -4.88 -3.58
CA ALA A 137 -5.52 -4.70 -3.01
C ALA A 137 -5.27 -3.28 -2.47
N ARG A 138 -6.12 -2.31 -2.81
CA ARG A 138 -6.09 -0.95 -2.33
C ARG A 138 -7.50 -0.48 -2.01
N VAL A 139 -7.95 -0.68 -0.77
CA VAL A 139 -9.33 -0.39 -0.34
C VAL A 139 -9.45 1.11 0.03
N PRO A 140 -10.42 1.86 -0.54
CA PRO A 140 -10.71 3.23 -0.14
C PRO A 140 -11.14 3.31 1.31
N ILE A 141 -10.85 4.41 1.98
CA ILE A 141 -11.18 4.61 3.40
C ILE A 141 -12.69 4.52 3.64
N GLU A 142 -13.50 5.10 2.78
CA GLU A 142 -14.96 5.13 2.96
C GLU A 142 -15.53 3.70 2.97
N ILE A 143 -14.93 2.80 2.19
CA ILE A 143 -15.31 1.37 2.17
C ILE A 143 -14.79 0.66 3.43
N MET A 144 -13.64 1.07 3.98
CA MET A 144 -13.16 0.53 5.25
C MET A 144 -14.05 0.95 6.41
N GLU A 145 -14.43 2.24 6.47
CA GLU A 145 -15.38 2.79 7.45
C GLU A 145 -16.76 2.13 7.31
N GLU A 146 -17.27 1.92 6.08
CA GLU A 146 -18.53 1.23 5.83
C GLU A 146 -18.50 -0.23 6.29
N ARG A 147 -17.39 -0.94 6.05
CA ARG A 147 -17.19 -2.33 6.52
C ARG A 147 -17.06 -2.40 8.05
N GLY A 148 -16.64 -1.30 8.66
CA GLY A 148 -16.33 -1.24 10.08
C GLY A 148 -15.02 -1.94 10.46
N PHE A 149 -14.72 -1.89 11.75
CA PHE A 149 -13.49 -2.43 12.36
C PHE A 149 -13.77 -3.46 13.46
N GLU A 150 -15.02 -3.90 13.58
CA GLU A 150 -15.52 -4.78 14.64
C GLU A 150 -14.93 -6.20 14.52
N ASP A 151 -14.63 -6.63 13.29
CA ASP A 151 -14.04 -7.93 13.01
C ASP A 151 -12.53 -7.84 12.71
N CYS A 152 -11.87 -6.76 13.14
CA CYS A 152 -10.43 -6.57 12.93
C CYS A 152 -9.64 -6.87 14.22
N ASP A 153 -8.66 -7.77 14.12
CA ASP A 153 -7.63 -7.98 15.16
C ASP A 153 -6.43 -7.06 14.94
N TYR A 154 -6.23 -6.63 13.68
CA TYR A 154 -5.14 -5.75 13.26
C TYR A 154 -5.61 -4.71 12.25
N ILE A 155 -5.20 -3.46 12.42
CA ILE A 155 -5.55 -2.35 11.52
C ILE A 155 -4.29 -1.65 11.01
N ALA A 156 -4.08 -1.58 9.70
CA ALA A 156 -3.03 -0.76 9.09
C ALA A 156 -3.63 0.35 8.24
N HIS A 157 -3.67 1.55 8.83
CA HIS A 157 -4.36 2.70 8.27
C HIS A 157 -3.39 3.75 7.72
N GLU A 158 -3.64 4.19 6.49
CA GLU A 158 -2.88 5.24 5.80
C GLU A 158 -3.48 6.65 5.98
N GLU A 159 -4.05 6.95 7.16
CA GLU A 159 -4.72 8.25 7.43
C GLU A 159 -4.15 8.97 8.65
N SER A 160 -4.66 10.19 8.86
CA SER A 160 -4.41 11.01 10.05
C SER A 160 -5.00 10.42 11.33
N ALA A 161 -4.53 10.96 12.45
CA ALA A 161 -4.91 10.54 13.79
C ALA A 161 -6.41 10.70 14.12
N ASP A 162 -7.11 11.65 13.53
CA ASP A 162 -8.55 11.84 13.69
C ASP A 162 -9.35 10.60 13.24
N LYS A 163 -8.84 9.86 12.26
CA LYS A 163 -9.46 8.59 11.84
C LYS A 163 -9.26 7.48 12.86
N TRP A 164 -8.15 7.47 13.58
CA TRP A 164 -7.93 6.52 14.67
C TRP A 164 -8.87 6.76 15.85
N GLU A 165 -9.36 7.99 16.04
CA GLU A 165 -10.31 8.34 17.11
C GLU A 165 -11.61 7.54 17.06
N GLN A 166 -12.08 7.24 15.86
CA GLN A 166 -13.29 6.45 15.67
C GLN A 166 -13.11 5.01 16.15
N ILE A 167 -11.86 4.51 16.16
CA ILE A 167 -11.51 3.15 16.55
C ILE A 167 -11.23 3.09 18.06
N TYR A 168 -10.33 3.94 18.58
CA TYR A 168 -9.89 3.83 19.98
C TYR A 168 -10.94 4.29 21.01
N LYS A 169 -12.00 4.99 20.57
CA LYS A 169 -13.16 5.27 21.42
C LYS A 169 -13.98 4.02 21.74
N GLN A 170 -13.91 3.01 20.88
CA GLN A 170 -14.69 1.79 21.01
C GLN A 170 -13.87 0.67 21.66
N TRP A 171 -12.55 0.65 21.44
CA TRP A 171 -11.68 -0.43 21.91
C TRP A 171 -10.30 0.09 22.36
N PRO A 172 -9.66 -0.57 23.35
CA PRO A 172 -8.23 -0.39 23.60
C PRO A 172 -7.43 -0.76 22.35
N ILE A 173 -6.45 0.08 22.00
CA ILE A 173 -5.60 -0.15 20.83
C ILE A 173 -4.11 -0.02 21.19
N GLU A 174 -3.30 -0.92 20.65
CA GLU A 174 -1.84 -0.81 20.65
C GLU A 174 -1.37 -0.42 19.25
N LEU A 175 -0.90 0.82 19.10
CA LEU A 175 -0.45 1.39 17.84
C LEU A 175 1.06 1.26 17.69
N HIS A 176 1.49 0.53 16.67
CA HIS A 176 2.88 0.29 16.35
C HIS A 176 3.36 1.34 15.33
N VAL A 177 4.43 2.05 15.65
CA VAL A 177 5.04 3.09 14.80
C VAL A 177 6.34 2.53 14.21
N PRO A 178 6.40 2.32 12.87
CA PRO A 178 7.59 1.81 12.20
C PRO A 178 8.65 2.90 12.08
N CYS A 179 9.64 2.89 12.97
CA CYS A 179 10.69 3.89 13.08
C CYS A 179 11.88 3.57 12.19
N ARG A 180 12.23 4.47 11.27
CA ARG A 180 13.37 4.33 10.37
C ARG A 180 14.48 5.32 10.70
N GLU A 181 15.71 4.96 10.35
CA GLU A 181 16.84 5.89 10.36
C GLU A 181 16.49 7.15 9.54
N PRO A 182 16.56 8.36 10.14
CA PRO A 182 16.01 9.58 9.54
C PRO A 182 16.53 9.89 8.13
N ILE A 183 17.85 9.85 7.90
CA ILE A 183 18.42 10.25 6.60
C ILE A 183 18.02 9.26 5.51
N SER A 184 18.14 7.97 5.77
CA SER A 184 17.72 6.92 4.84
C SER A 184 16.21 6.99 4.54
N HIS A 185 15.40 7.34 5.54
CA HIS A 185 13.97 7.54 5.36
C HIS A 185 13.66 8.77 4.50
N LEU A 186 14.29 9.92 4.79
CA LEU A 186 14.17 11.15 3.99
C LEU A 186 14.49 10.89 2.52
N MET A 187 15.65 10.28 2.24
CA MET A 187 16.05 9.96 0.86
C MET A 187 15.08 8.99 0.18
N SER A 188 14.52 8.04 0.92
CA SER A 188 13.47 7.15 0.39
C SER A 188 12.19 7.90 0.01
N MET A 189 11.84 8.97 0.74
CA MET A 189 10.69 9.83 0.42
C MET A 189 10.99 10.78 -0.75
N CYS A 190 12.19 11.38 -0.80
CA CYS A 190 12.63 12.18 -1.96
C CYS A 190 12.57 11.35 -3.26
N ASN A 191 13.15 10.14 -3.25
CA ASN A 191 13.12 9.22 -4.38
C ASN A 191 11.68 8.90 -4.83
N PHE A 192 10.76 8.74 -3.88
CA PHE A 192 9.34 8.53 -4.19
C PHE A 192 8.70 9.78 -4.80
N GLN A 193 8.91 10.96 -4.22
CA GLN A 193 8.38 12.23 -4.75
C GLN A 193 8.88 12.51 -6.16
N LYS A 194 10.16 12.23 -6.45
CA LYS A 194 10.79 12.42 -7.76
C LYS A 194 10.26 11.43 -8.81
N ASN A 195 10.38 10.13 -8.53
CA ASN A 195 10.19 9.10 -9.55
C ASN A 195 8.74 8.62 -9.68
N TRP A 196 7.97 8.65 -8.59
CA TRP A 196 6.59 8.16 -8.61
C TRP A 196 5.57 9.28 -8.71
N VAL A 197 5.69 10.30 -7.85
CA VAL A 197 4.71 11.40 -7.82
C VAL A 197 5.05 12.48 -8.86
N LYS A 198 6.33 12.62 -9.22
CA LYS A 198 6.85 13.63 -10.15
C LYS A 198 6.56 15.08 -9.69
N ILE A 199 6.47 15.30 -8.37
CA ILE A 199 6.26 16.63 -7.78
C ILE A 199 7.57 17.40 -7.73
N ILE A 200 8.64 16.74 -7.27
CA ILE A 200 9.99 17.32 -7.28
C ILE A 200 10.71 16.87 -8.54
N LYS A 201 11.47 17.78 -9.14
CA LYS A 201 12.25 17.52 -10.37
C LYS A 201 13.71 17.22 -10.05
N ASP A 202 14.22 17.91 -9.04
CA ASP A 202 15.63 17.89 -8.68
C ASP A 202 15.88 16.93 -7.51
N ASP A 203 17.12 16.49 -7.38
CA ASP A 203 17.59 15.75 -6.22
C ASP A 203 17.70 16.66 -4.98
N PHE A 204 17.72 16.05 -3.80
CA PHE A 204 17.86 16.76 -2.53
C PHE A 204 19.14 17.61 -2.54
N ASN A 205 19.01 18.93 -2.36
CA ASN A 205 20.13 19.85 -2.41
C ASN A 205 20.79 20.06 -1.04
N CYS A 206 21.92 19.39 -0.80
CA CYS A 206 22.68 19.54 0.45
C CYS A 206 23.26 20.94 0.69
N ASN A 207 23.34 21.78 -0.35
CA ASN A 207 23.83 23.16 -0.29
C ASN A 207 22.68 24.18 -0.28
N ALA A 208 21.43 23.72 -0.08
CA ALA A 208 20.30 24.63 0.02
C ALA A 208 20.49 25.59 1.21
N PRO A 209 20.27 26.90 1.04
CA PRO A 209 20.38 27.86 2.14
C PRO A 209 19.32 27.62 3.22
N ASP A 210 18.17 27.06 2.83
CA ASP A 210 17.07 26.68 3.72
C ASP A 210 16.88 25.16 3.66
N LEU A 211 17.54 24.46 4.58
CA LEU A 211 17.42 23.00 4.69
C LEU A 211 16.03 22.55 5.12
N ILE A 212 15.28 23.36 5.88
CA ILE A 212 13.92 22.99 6.32
C ILE A 212 13.02 22.88 5.09
N ARG A 213 13.05 23.90 4.23
CA ARG A 213 12.30 23.87 2.98
C ARG A 213 12.74 22.73 2.05
N GLU A 214 14.03 22.41 2.04
CA GLU A 214 14.54 21.28 1.26
C GLU A 214 14.01 19.93 1.75
N ILE A 215 13.95 19.71 3.07
CA ILE A 215 13.33 18.53 3.69
C ILE A 215 11.86 18.44 3.32
N GLN A 216 11.11 19.55 3.45
CA GLN A 216 9.67 19.59 3.20
C GLN A 216 9.27 19.19 1.76
N LYS A 217 10.15 19.42 0.77
CA LYS A 217 9.93 18.93 -0.61
C LYS A 217 9.79 17.42 -0.69
N CYS A 218 10.46 16.70 0.22
CA CYS A 218 10.48 15.26 0.26
C CYS A 218 9.40 14.66 1.16
N ASP A 219 8.72 15.45 2.00
CA ASP A 219 7.77 14.93 2.97
C ASP A 219 6.62 14.19 2.30
N VAL A 220 6.35 12.98 2.79
CA VAL A 220 5.22 12.17 2.35
C VAL A 220 4.58 11.55 3.59
N GLY A 221 3.37 11.99 3.94
CA GLY A 221 2.57 11.33 4.98
C GLY A 221 3.18 11.34 6.40
N LEU A 222 4.14 12.21 6.70
CA LEU A 222 4.66 12.39 8.08
C LEU A 222 3.57 12.93 9.02
N TRP A 223 2.62 13.71 8.49
CA TRP A 223 1.46 14.25 9.20
C TRP A 223 0.50 13.17 9.75
N ARG A 224 0.64 11.92 9.31
CA ARG A 224 -0.16 10.79 9.83
C ARG A 224 0.15 10.50 11.30
N MET A 225 1.35 10.84 11.77
CA MET A 225 1.68 10.84 13.19
C MET A 225 1.29 12.19 13.81
N HIS A 226 0.31 12.21 14.70
CA HIS A 226 -0.22 13.44 15.30
C HIS A 226 -0.11 13.42 16.83
N LYS A 227 0.03 14.61 17.44
CA LYS A 227 0.18 14.76 18.90
C LYS A 227 -1.02 14.20 19.68
N GLN A 228 -2.21 14.21 19.07
CA GLN A 228 -3.41 13.67 19.69
C GLN A 228 -3.25 12.21 20.10
N LEU A 229 -2.53 11.39 19.33
CA LEU A 229 -2.32 9.96 19.64
C LEU A 229 -1.52 9.74 20.92
N LEU A 230 -0.65 10.70 21.29
CA LEU A 230 0.22 10.58 22.46
C LEU A 230 -0.53 10.73 23.79
N ASN A 231 -1.74 11.30 23.77
CA ASN A 231 -2.46 11.71 24.96
C ASN A 231 -3.77 10.92 25.19
N GLN A 232 -4.01 9.85 24.43
CA GLN A 232 -5.25 9.08 24.55
C GLN A 232 -5.09 7.94 25.56
N GLN A 233 -6.02 7.82 26.50
CA GLN A 233 -5.97 6.79 27.55
C GLN A 233 -6.14 5.36 27.00
N ASN A 234 -6.88 5.21 25.89
CA ASN A 234 -7.12 3.90 25.25
C ASN A 234 -6.09 3.56 24.17
N VAL A 235 -5.03 4.35 24.01
CA VAL A 235 -3.99 4.13 23.01
C VAL A 235 -2.66 3.88 23.71
N THR A 236 -2.10 2.71 23.49
CA THR A 236 -0.70 2.43 23.80
C THR A 236 0.12 2.61 22.52
N LEU A 237 1.14 3.46 22.54
CA LEU A 237 2.05 3.61 21.41
C LEU A 237 3.32 2.79 21.65
N LYS A 238 3.71 2.01 20.64
CA LYS A 238 4.97 1.27 20.61
C LYS A 238 5.74 1.64 19.34
N CYS A 239 7.07 1.56 19.39
CA CYS A 239 7.93 1.75 18.21
C CYS A 239 8.70 0.49 17.87
N PHE A 240 9.19 0.40 16.64
CA PHE A 240 10.07 -0.68 16.21
C PHE A 240 10.86 -0.30 14.97
N ASP A 241 12.02 -0.93 14.75
CA ASP A 241 12.69 -0.91 13.44
C ASP A 241 11.97 -1.86 12.47
N PRO A 242 11.36 -1.37 11.38
CA PRO A 242 10.59 -2.18 10.47
C PRO A 242 11.44 -3.05 9.53
N MET A 243 12.77 -2.99 9.60
CA MET A 243 13.66 -3.70 8.68
C MET A 243 14.41 -4.86 9.35
N PRO A 244 14.48 -6.03 8.69
CA PRO A 244 13.56 -6.50 7.65
C PRO A 244 12.12 -6.69 8.20
N PRO A 245 11.07 -6.52 7.37
CA PRO A 245 9.68 -6.64 7.81
C PRO A 245 9.32 -7.96 8.50
N GLN A 246 10.02 -9.05 8.16
CA GLN A 246 9.76 -10.38 8.71
C GLN A 246 9.86 -10.42 10.23
N ARG A 247 10.77 -9.65 10.84
CA ARG A 247 10.92 -9.59 12.32
C ARG A 247 9.64 -9.15 13.01
N TYR A 248 8.95 -8.18 12.41
CA TYR A 248 7.68 -7.69 12.92
C TYR A 248 6.56 -8.72 12.71
N LEU A 249 6.57 -9.44 11.59
CA LEU A 249 5.62 -10.54 11.37
C LEU A 249 5.76 -11.66 12.40
N ASP A 250 7.00 -12.07 12.69
CA ASP A 250 7.28 -13.11 13.69
C ASP A 250 6.87 -12.66 15.10
N TYR A 251 6.95 -11.35 15.37
CA TYR A 251 6.39 -10.78 16.59
C TYR A 251 4.85 -10.88 16.61
N MET A 252 4.19 -10.56 15.48
CA MET A 252 2.73 -10.62 15.37
C MET A 252 2.14 -12.05 15.37
N ASP A 253 2.95 -13.08 15.11
CA ASP A 253 2.53 -14.50 15.21
C ASP A 253 1.94 -14.87 16.57
N LYS A 254 2.35 -14.16 17.63
CA LYS A 254 1.90 -14.39 19.00
C LYS A 254 0.47 -13.91 19.25
N PHE A 255 -0.01 -12.99 18.42
CA PHE A 255 -1.25 -12.24 18.66
C PHE A 255 -2.31 -12.49 17.60
N LEU A 256 -1.91 -12.68 16.34
CA LEU A 256 -2.83 -12.78 15.21
C LEU A 256 -3.11 -14.23 14.84
N GLN A 257 -4.37 -14.54 14.56
CA GLN A 257 -4.76 -15.88 14.13
C GLN A 257 -4.24 -16.16 12.71
N PRO A 258 -3.46 -17.22 12.48
CA PRO A 258 -3.03 -17.61 11.15
C PRO A 258 -4.22 -17.95 10.26
N LYS A 259 -4.10 -17.66 8.96
CA LYS A 259 -5.11 -18.07 7.99
C LYS A 259 -5.18 -19.57 7.83
N ARG A 260 -6.40 -20.06 7.56
CA ARG A 260 -6.61 -21.44 7.13
C ARG A 260 -5.91 -21.76 5.82
N VAL A 261 -5.88 -20.79 4.90
CA VAL A 261 -5.21 -20.90 3.59
C VAL A 261 -4.18 -19.79 3.47
N GLN A 262 -2.91 -20.16 3.59
CA GLN A 262 -1.79 -19.25 3.37
C GLN A 262 -1.28 -19.43 1.95
N LEU A 263 -1.24 -18.34 1.19
CA LEU A 263 -0.62 -18.33 -0.13
C LEU A 263 0.80 -17.82 0.00
N LYS A 264 1.73 -18.44 -0.74
CA LYS A 264 3.08 -17.89 -0.87
C LYS A 264 2.98 -16.50 -1.50
N VAL A 265 3.34 -15.49 -0.72
CA VAL A 265 3.41 -14.12 -1.20
C VAL A 265 4.61 -14.04 -2.11
N LYS A 266 4.40 -13.83 -3.41
CA LYS A 266 5.53 -13.45 -4.26
C LYS A 266 5.95 -12.04 -3.91
N ASP A 267 7.25 -11.87 -3.69
CA ASP A 267 7.85 -10.57 -3.50
C ASP A 267 7.48 -9.69 -4.69
N ARG A 268 6.92 -8.54 -4.37
CA ARG A 268 6.71 -7.52 -5.38
C ARG A 268 8.03 -6.74 -5.45
N VAL A 269 8.54 -6.51 -6.65
CA VAL A 269 9.55 -5.47 -6.87
C VAL A 269 8.84 -4.13 -6.64
N ILE A 270 8.87 -3.63 -5.39
CA ILE A 270 8.05 -2.48 -4.95
C ILE A 270 8.69 -1.14 -5.32
N ASN A 271 9.99 -1.12 -5.60
CA ASN A 271 10.65 0.02 -6.22
C ASN A 271 11.58 -0.53 -7.30
N SER A 272 11.28 -0.28 -8.58
CA SER A 272 12.22 -0.55 -9.66
C SER A 272 13.44 0.39 -9.62
N VAL A 273 13.39 1.45 -8.80
CA VAL A 273 14.47 2.42 -8.61
C VAL A 273 14.86 2.43 -7.13
N ALA A 274 15.78 1.55 -6.77
CA ALA A 274 16.53 1.71 -5.54
C ALA A 274 17.29 3.04 -5.63
N HIS A 275 17.30 3.80 -4.54
CA HIS A 275 18.03 5.06 -4.51
C HIS A 275 19.54 4.78 -4.43
N ASN A 276 20.34 5.50 -5.20
CA ASN A 276 21.77 5.25 -5.29
C ASN A 276 22.52 6.09 -4.25
N LYS A 277 22.91 5.47 -3.13
CA LYS A 277 23.65 6.15 -2.06
C LYS A 277 24.97 6.76 -2.52
N SER A 278 25.61 6.23 -3.58
CA SER A 278 26.86 6.82 -4.08
C SER A 278 26.64 8.15 -4.82
N GLU A 279 25.43 8.41 -5.32
CA GLU A 279 25.08 9.62 -6.07
C GLU A 279 24.38 10.68 -5.18
N GLU A 280 23.79 10.27 -4.06
CA GLU A 280 23.09 11.16 -3.15
C GLU A 280 24.06 11.98 -2.29
N CYS A 281 23.99 13.31 -2.39
CA CYS A 281 24.94 14.22 -1.72
C CYS A 281 25.00 14.04 -0.19
N VAL A 282 23.91 13.61 0.45
CA VAL A 282 23.81 13.50 1.93
C VAL A 282 24.81 12.51 2.53
N TRP A 283 25.20 11.47 1.77
CA TRP A 283 26.12 10.45 2.26
C TRP A 283 27.58 10.91 2.25
N HIS A 284 27.89 11.88 1.39
CA HIS A 284 29.22 12.48 1.28
C HIS A 284 29.45 13.65 2.23
N GLN A 285 28.40 14.07 2.96
CA GLN A 285 28.50 15.14 3.95
C GLN A 285 29.30 14.71 5.19
N THR A 286 29.74 15.69 5.97
CA THR A 286 30.35 15.41 7.27
C THR A 286 29.34 14.85 8.26
N GLU A 287 29.81 14.13 9.28
CA GLU A 287 28.96 13.64 10.36
C GLU A 287 28.23 14.79 11.08
N LYS A 288 28.94 15.90 11.34
CA LYS A 288 28.35 17.11 11.93
C LYS A 288 27.17 17.63 11.11
N TRP A 289 27.30 17.67 9.78
CA TRP A 289 26.21 18.10 8.91
C TRP A 289 25.03 17.13 8.97
N ARG A 290 25.28 15.81 8.94
CA ARG A 290 24.21 14.78 9.05
C ARG A 290 23.48 14.86 10.39
N ASN A 291 24.21 15.07 11.48
CA ASN A 291 23.61 15.24 12.80
C ASN A 291 22.76 16.51 12.88
N ASN A 292 23.19 17.60 12.24
CA ASN A 292 22.39 18.82 12.11
C ASN A 292 21.09 18.56 11.31
N LEU A 293 21.17 17.83 10.19
CA LEU A 293 19.99 17.44 9.41
C LEU A 293 19.00 16.61 10.25
N ILE A 294 19.50 15.60 10.97
CA ILE A 294 18.69 14.76 11.86
C ILE A 294 18.03 15.61 12.95
N GLN A 295 18.76 16.56 13.53
CA GLN A 295 18.23 17.47 14.55
C GLN A 295 17.08 18.31 13.99
N ILE A 296 17.25 18.93 12.82
CA ILE A 296 16.19 19.69 12.14
C ILE A 296 14.95 18.81 11.94
N MET A 297 15.12 17.56 11.49
CA MET A 297 14.01 16.64 11.28
C MET A 297 13.26 16.29 12.58
N ARG A 298 13.98 16.11 13.70
CA ARG A 298 13.37 15.85 15.01
C ARG A 298 12.61 17.05 15.55
N GLU A 299 13.14 18.26 15.34
CA GLU A 299 12.51 19.49 15.80
C GLU A 299 11.23 19.82 14.99
N ASN A 300 11.21 19.48 13.70
CA ASN A 300 10.13 19.87 12.79
C ASN A 300 9.10 18.76 12.53
N HIS A 301 9.39 17.50 12.82
CA HIS A 301 8.44 16.40 12.61
C HIS A 301 8.28 15.52 13.85
N LEU A 302 7.03 15.43 14.32
CA LEU A 302 6.66 14.61 15.48
C LEU A 302 7.09 13.14 15.34
N PHE A 303 6.99 12.58 14.14
CA PHE A 303 7.39 11.21 13.86
C PHE A 303 8.85 10.94 14.24
N TYR A 304 9.79 11.78 13.79
CA TYR A 304 11.21 11.59 14.10
C TYR A 304 11.53 11.82 15.57
N LYS A 305 10.86 12.79 16.20
CA LYS A 305 10.95 13.01 17.64
C LYS A 305 10.50 11.78 18.43
N PHE A 306 9.29 11.29 18.14
CA PHE A 306 8.74 10.10 18.80
C PHE A 306 9.65 8.88 18.62
N CYS A 307 10.12 8.63 17.40
CA CYS A 307 11.01 7.51 17.14
C CYS A 307 12.36 7.60 17.88
N HIS A 308 12.92 8.81 18.00
CA HIS A 308 14.13 9.02 18.78
C HIS A 308 13.91 8.76 20.28
N ASP A 309 12.80 9.25 20.80
CA ASP A 309 12.47 9.18 22.22
C ASP A 309 12.02 7.75 22.63
N CYS A 310 11.51 6.95 21.68
CA CYS A 310 10.96 5.62 21.94
C CYS A 310 11.95 4.45 21.73
N LEU A 311 12.79 4.48 20.69
CA LEU A 311 13.74 3.38 20.43
C LEU A 311 14.74 3.25 21.59
N GLY A 312 14.97 2.02 22.06
CA GLY A 312 15.80 1.71 23.23
C GLY A 312 15.06 1.76 24.57
N THR A 313 13.76 2.05 24.59
CA THR A 313 12.94 2.11 25.82
C THR A 313 12.06 0.86 25.99
N SER A 314 11.27 0.80 27.07
CA SER A 314 10.24 -0.23 27.26
C SER A 314 9.08 -0.15 26.27
N ASP A 315 8.99 0.93 25.49
CA ASP A 315 8.01 1.10 24.43
C ASP A 315 8.52 0.65 23.05
N GLU A 316 9.77 0.21 22.95
CA GLU A 316 10.26 -0.51 21.79
C GLU A 316 9.75 -1.96 21.79
N LEU A 317 9.23 -2.42 20.65
CA LEU A 317 8.83 -3.82 20.49
C LEU A 317 10.07 -4.72 20.52
N PRO A 318 10.06 -5.83 21.29
CA PRO A 318 11.18 -6.76 21.39
C PRO A 318 11.27 -7.66 20.16
N LEU A 319 11.65 -7.10 19.02
CA LEU A 319 11.82 -7.83 17.77
C LEU A 319 13.12 -8.64 17.81
N ALA A 320 13.04 -9.92 17.40
CA ALA A 320 14.21 -10.78 17.31
C ALA A 320 15.35 -10.11 16.53
N PRO A 321 16.62 -10.25 16.94
CA PRO A 321 17.73 -9.66 16.21
C PRO A 321 17.78 -10.21 14.77
N VAL A 322 18.30 -9.42 13.84
CA VAL A 322 18.59 -9.91 12.49
C VAL A 322 19.64 -11.02 12.67
N ALA A 323 19.27 -12.26 12.36
CA ALA A 323 20.25 -13.34 12.31
C ALA A 323 21.39 -12.88 11.40
N ALA A 324 22.63 -12.88 11.90
CA ALA A 324 23.78 -12.55 11.10
C ALA A 324 23.75 -13.47 9.88
N VAL A 325 23.46 -12.91 8.71
CA VAL A 325 23.49 -13.67 7.46
C VAL A 325 24.93 -14.09 7.31
N ASN A 326 25.22 -15.36 7.58
CA ASN A 326 26.55 -15.94 7.39
C ASN A 326 26.88 -15.79 5.91
N SER A 327 27.63 -14.74 5.56
CA SER A 327 28.02 -14.37 4.20
C SER A 327 29.05 -15.32 3.58
N ASN A 328 29.20 -16.53 4.12
CA ASN A 328 30.19 -17.53 3.73
C ASN A 328 29.72 -18.51 2.65
N THR A 329 28.69 -18.14 1.88
CA THR A 329 28.36 -18.84 0.63
C THR A 329 28.58 -17.88 -0.53
N LYS A 330 29.82 -17.88 -1.03
CA LYS A 330 30.19 -17.38 -2.35
C LYS A 330 30.49 -18.56 -3.25
#